data_AF-A0A2N9MC23-F1
#
_entry.id   AF-A0A2N9MC23-F1
#
_cell.length_a   1.000
_cell.length_b   1.000
_cell.length_c   1.000
_cell.angle_alpha   90.00
_cell.angle_beta   90.00
_cell.angle_gamma   90.00
#
_symmetry.space_group_name_H-M   'P 1'
#
loop_
_entity.id
_entity.type
_entity.pdbx_description
1 polymer ?
#
loop_
_entity_poly.entity_id
_entity_poly.type
_entity_poly.pdbx_seq_one_letter_code
_entity_poly.pdbx_strand_id
1 'polypeptide(L)'
;MESLDPANLASVKKSFNKPNEYAEVLERLARRNVYAITSFIFGLDNDTTGVGERTLAQVRTWPPVLPVFGQITPFPATPLYDRLMQEGRLTRPKHWLEFAPFRMAHTPLHMTIPEVQDEVRYAWTNSYSPAATERALNAIADEPVPYKISHMASRLFFRGIYFPKKGAWQWIKLIGQNRRPIFRIIRESFTQWHGTADAAGRQSRTPELSESAGD
;
A
#
# COMPACT_ATOMS: atom_id res chain seq x y z
N MET A 1 4.09 -6.47 5.88
CA MET A 1 2.84 -6.98 5.27
C MET A 1 3.24 -7.66 3.97
N GLU A 2 2.62 -8.78 3.61
CA GLU A 2 3.03 -9.56 2.42
C GLU A 2 1.79 -10.16 1.76
N SER A 3 0.90 -10.72 2.57
CA SER A 3 -0.47 -11.05 2.17
C SER A 3 -1.42 -10.69 3.30
N LEU A 4 -2.71 -10.60 2.98
CA LEU A 4 -3.80 -10.46 3.95
C LEU A 4 -4.58 -11.76 4.11
N ASP A 5 -4.31 -12.77 3.28
CA ASP A 5 -4.95 -14.08 3.37
C ASP A 5 -4.24 -14.94 4.44
N PRO A 6 -4.97 -15.37 5.50
CA PRO A 6 -4.40 -16.21 6.55
C PRO A 6 -3.77 -17.51 6.02
N ALA A 7 -4.33 -18.12 4.97
CA ALA A 7 -3.80 -19.36 4.39
C ALA A 7 -2.44 -19.13 3.71
N ASN A 8 -2.25 -17.97 3.08
CA ASN A 8 -0.97 -17.57 2.51
C ASN A 8 0.06 -17.19 3.58
N LEU A 9 -0.37 -16.57 4.68
CA LEU A 9 0.54 -16.25 5.79
C LEU A 9 1.01 -17.51 6.52
N ALA A 10 0.13 -18.51 6.66
CA ALA A 10 0.46 -19.82 7.21
C ALA A 10 1.46 -20.58 6.31
N SER A 11 1.26 -20.56 4.98
CA SER A 11 2.15 -21.28 4.04
C SER A 11 3.53 -20.63 3.89
N VAL A 12 3.64 -19.30 4.09
CA VAL A 12 4.91 -18.55 3.99
C VAL A 12 5.75 -18.64 5.29
N LYS A 13 5.33 -19.39 6.31
CA LYS A 13 6.04 -19.57 7.61
C LYS A 13 6.44 -18.25 8.30
N LYS A 14 5.80 -17.14 7.98
CA LYS A 14 6.01 -15.85 8.65
C LYS A 14 4.93 -15.66 9.72
N SER A 15 5.07 -16.40 10.82
CA SER A 15 4.21 -16.30 12.01
C SER A 15 4.20 -14.91 12.68
N PHE A 16 5.07 -13.98 12.25
CA PHE A 16 5.09 -12.60 12.73
C PHE A 16 3.98 -11.72 12.13
N ASN A 17 3.44 -12.07 10.95
CA ASN A 17 2.41 -11.27 10.31
C ASN A 17 1.05 -11.57 10.94
N LYS A 18 0.50 -10.62 11.71
CA LYS A 18 -0.84 -10.67 12.27
C LYS A 18 -1.74 -9.62 11.62
N PRO A 19 -2.50 -9.95 10.56
CA PRO A 19 -3.37 -9.00 9.87
C PRO A 19 -4.32 -8.24 10.77
N ASN A 20 -4.79 -8.88 11.83
CA ASN A 20 -5.71 -8.28 12.80
C ASN A 20 -5.07 -7.15 13.62
N GLU A 21 -3.75 -7.14 13.77
CA GLU A 21 -3.02 -6.09 14.52
C GLU A 21 -2.56 -4.93 13.61
N TYR A 22 -2.66 -5.10 12.29
CA TYR A 22 -2.15 -4.13 11.31
C TYR A 22 -2.80 -2.76 11.44
N ALA A 23 -4.12 -2.71 11.55
CA ALA A 23 -4.84 -1.44 11.67
C ALA A 23 -4.39 -0.66 12.90
N GLU A 24 -4.29 -1.33 14.06
CA GLU A 24 -3.88 -0.69 15.30
C GLU A 24 -2.44 -0.17 15.27
N VAL A 25 -1.50 -0.96 14.72
CA VAL A 25 -0.11 -0.52 14.57
C VAL A 25 -0.02 0.69 13.64
N LEU A 26 -0.72 0.66 12.51
CA LEU A 26 -0.74 1.76 11.56
C LEU A 26 -1.37 3.03 12.17
N GLU A 27 -2.43 2.90 12.96
CA GLU A 27 -3.05 4.00 13.71
C GLU A 27 -2.06 4.64 14.71
N ARG A 28 -1.35 3.82 15.48
CA ARG A 28 -0.35 4.31 16.44
C ARG A 28 0.79 5.07 15.75
N LEU A 29 1.21 4.64 14.56
CA LEU A 29 2.21 5.31 13.75
C LEU A 29 1.67 6.63 13.16
N ALA A 30 0.47 6.61 12.59
CA ALA A 30 -0.16 7.76 11.97
C ALA A 30 -0.39 8.92 12.96
N ARG A 31 -0.77 8.62 14.22
CA ARG A 31 -0.90 9.61 15.31
C ARG A 31 0.40 10.39 15.60
N ARG A 32 1.55 9.83 15.20
CA ARG A 32 2.90 10.41 15.33
C ARG A 32 3.43 10.93 13.99
N ASN A 33 2.56 11.08 13.00
CA ASN A 33 2.90 11.47 11.63
C ASN A 33 3.90 10.54 10.93
N VAL A 34 3.94 9.27 11.36
CA VAL A 34 4.74 8.22 10.71
C VAL A 34 3.82 7.42 9.80
N TYR A 35 4.01 7.55 8.48
CA TYR A 35 3.19 6.85 7.48
C TYR A 35 3.95 5.67 6.89
N ALA A 36 3.36 4.48 6.97
CA ALA A 36 4.01 3.25 6.55
C ALA A 36 3.97 3.05 5.02
N ILE A 37 5.05 2.48 4.49
CA ILE A 37 5.06 1.84 3.18
C ILE A 37 4.65 0.38 3.38
N THR A 38 3.48 0.00 2.89
CA THR A 38 2.94 -1.37 3.06
C THR A 38 3.17 -2.17 1.80
N SER A 39 4.02 -3.20 1.86
CA SER A 39 4.23 -4.11 0.73
C SER A 39 3.18 -5.21 0.69
N PHE A 40 2.77 -5.61 -0.51
CA PHE A 40 1.88 -6.73 -0.77
C PHE A 40 2.41 -7.52 -1.96
N ILE A 41 2.28 -8.84 -1.88
CA ILE A 41 2.71 -9.78 -2.90
C ILE A 41 1.50 -10.58 -3.34
N PHE A 42 1.26 -10.62 -4.66
CA PHE A 42 0.23 -11.44 -5.29
C PHE A 42 0.83 -12.63 -6.03
N GLY A 43 -0.01 -13.63 -6.28
CA GLY A 43 0.40 -14.84 -6.98
C GLY A 43 0.91 -15.95 -6.07
N LEU A 44 0.60 -15.85 -4.77
CA LEU A 44 0.74 -16.94 -3.82
C LEU A 44 -0.30 -18.01 -4.12
N ASP A 45 -0.09 -19.23 -3.63
CA ASP A 45 -0.88 -20.40 -4.04
C ASP A 45 -2.37 -20.26 -3.76
N ASN A 46 -2.76 -19.64 -2.63
CA ASN A 46 -4.17 -19.46 -2.29
C ASN A 46 -4.76 -18.16 -2.84
N ASP A 47 -3.97 -17.32 -3.52
CA ASP A 47 -4.53 -16.12 -4.15
C ASP A 47 -5.47 -16.53 -5.29
N THR A 48 -6.59 -15.83 -5.36
CA THR A 48 -7.62 -15.97 -6.40
C THR A 48 -7.95 -14.61 -7.00
N THR A 49 -8.53 -14.60 -8.19
CA THR A 49 -9.00 -13.38 -8.85
C THR A 49 -9.82 -12.51 -7.90
N GLY A 50 -9.63 -11.19 -7.97
CA GLY A 50 -10.14 -10.20 -7.02
C GLY A 50 -9.26 -9.97 -5.79
N VAL A 51 -8.10 -10.63 -5.65
CA VAL A 51 -7.17 -10.41 -4.53
C VAL A 51 -6.73 -8.95 -4.42
N GLY A 52 -6.59 -8.25 -5.55
CA GLY A 52 -6.29 -6.83 -5.60
C GLY A 52 -7.33 -6.00 -4.87
N GLU A 53 -8.61 -6.12 -5.22
CA GLU A 53 -9.66 -5.35 -4.54
C GLU A 53 -9.89 -5.79 -3.10
N ARG A 54 -9.81 -7.09 -2.77
CA ARG A 54 -9.85 -7.53 -1.36
C ARG A 54 -8.74 -6.87 -0.53
N THR A 55 -7.55 -6.76 -1.12
CA THR A 55 -6.43 -6.06 -0.48
C THR A 55 -6.70 -4.57 -0.32
N LEU A 56 -7.19 -3.90 -1.37
CA LEU A 56 -7.50 -2.48 -1.29
C LEU A 56 -8.65 -2.17 -0.34
N ALA A 57 -9.67 -3.02 -0.26
CA ALA A 57 -10.77 -2.89 0.67
C ALA A 57 -10.25 -2.79 2.11
N GLN A 58 -9.31 -3.67 2.48
CA GLN A 58 -8.66 -3.61 3.78
C GLN A 58 -7.79 -2.36 3.93
N VAL A 59 -6.96 -2.02 2.94
CA VAL A 59 -6.10 -0.82 2.97
C VAL A 59 -6.94 0.46 3.16
N ARG A 60 -8.15 0.52 2.61
CA ARG A 60 -9.06 1.66 2.77
C ARG A 60 -9.58 1.84 4.21
N THR A 61 -9.48 0.82 5.06
CA THR A 61 -9.86 0.89 6.49
C THR A 61 -8.75 1.46 7.38
N TRP A 62 -7.54 1.62 6.84
CA TRP A 62 -6.38 2.07 7.59
C TRP A 62 -6.18 3.59 7.46
N PRO A 63 -5.41 4.20 8.37
CA PRO A 63 -4.90 5.54 8.13
C PRO A 63 -4.04 5.57 6.84
N PRO A 64 -3.76 6.75 6.28
CA PRO A 64 -3.04 6.86 5.01
C PRO A 64 -1.69 6.12 5.00
N VAL A 65 -1.60 5.11 4.15
CA VAL A 65 -0.37 4.36 3.85
C VAL A 65 0.07 4.56 2.39
N LEU A 66 1.28 4.14 2.09
CA LEU A 66 1.88 4.13 0.76
C LEU A 66 2.04 2.68 0.29
N PRO A 67 0.98 2.04 -0.23
CA PRO A 67 1.03 0.63 -0.54
C PRO A 67 1.82 0.36 -1.82
N VAL A 68 2.62 -0.71 -1.80
CA VAL A 68 3.39 -1.20 -2.96
C VAL A 68 2.99 -2.64 -3.24
N PHE A 69 2.83 -2.98 -4.51
CA PHE A 69 2.35 -4.31 -4.92
C PHE A 69 3.38 -4.97 -5.83
N GLY A 70 3.70 -6.22 -5.54
CA GLY A 70 4.57 -7.07 -6.33
C GLY A 70 3.91 -8.41 -6.62
N GLN A 71 4.59 -9.21 -7.43
CA GLN A 71 4.28 -10.61 -7.66
C GLN A 71 5.31 -11.47 -6.94
N ILE A 72 4.93 -12.66 -6.48
CA ILE A 72 5.89 -13.56 -5.82
C ILE A 72 6.97 -14.01 -6.82
N THR A 73 8.23 -13.88 -6.42
CA THR A 73 9.40 -14.26 -7.23
C THR A 73 10.16 -15.38 -6.52
N PRO A 74 10.12 -16.61 -7.03
CA PRO A 74 10.83 -17.74 -6.42
C PRO A 74 12.32 -17.69 -6.78
N PHE A 75 13.17 -17.14 -5.93
CA PHE A 75 14.62 -17.10 -6.19
C PHE A 75 15.30 -18.47 -6.01
N PRO A 76 16.40 -18.76 -6.73
CA PRO A 76 17.15 -20.01 -6.58
C PRO A 76 17.62 -20.19 -5.13
N ALA A 77 17.76 -21.44 -4.71
CA ALA A 77 18.10 -21.83 -3.33
C ALA A 77 17.04 -21.42 -2.27
N THR A 78 15.79 -21.18 -2.68
CA THR A 78 14.66 -21.05 -1.75
C THR A 78 13.78 -22.30 -1.78
N PRO A 79 13.17 -22.70 -0.65
CA PRO A 79 12.25 -23.85 -0.63
C PRO A 79 11.08 -23.71 -1.62
N LEU A 80 10.63 -22.46 -1.87
CA LEU A 80 9.59 -22.18 -2.84
C LEU A 80 10.04 -22.52 -4.26
N TYR A 81 11.27 -22.20 -4.63
CA TYR A 81 11.83 -22.52 -5.94
C TYR A 81 11.92 -24.03 -6.17
N ASP A 82 12.50 -24.76 -5.22
CA ASP A 82 12.66 -26.22 -5.33
C ASP A 82 11.31 -26.92 -5.45
N ARG A 83 10.33 -26.49 -4.65
CA ARG A 83 8.95 -27.00 -4.71
C ARG A 83 8.30 -26.72 -6.07
N LEU A 84 8.32 -25.47 -6.55
CA LEU A 84 7.70 -25.11 -7.84
C LEU A 84 8.38 -25.81 -9.02
N MET A 85 9.68 -26.08 -8.93
CA MET A 85 10.42 -26.87 -9.91
C MET A 85 9.97 -28.34 -9.90
N GLN A 86 9.86 -28.96 -8.72
CA GLN A 86 9.36 -30.34 -8.56
C GLN A 86 7.90 -30.50 -9.01
N GLU A 87 7.05 -29.51 -8.71
CA GLU A 87 5.64 -29.47 -9.12
C GLU A 87 5.46 -29.16 -10.62
N GLY A 88 6.54 -28.87 -11.37
CA GLY A 88 6.47 -28.51 -12.79
C GLY A 88 5.79 -27.16 -13.07
N ARG A 89 5.66 -26.31 -12.05
CA ARG A 89 4.95 -25.01 -12.12
C ARG A 89 5.88 -23.83 -12.42
N LEU A 90 7.20 -24.02 -12.34
CA LEU A 90 8.21 -23.00 -12.62
C LEU A 90 8.37 -22.79 -14.14
N THR A 91 7.64 -21.81 -14.69
CA THR A 91 7.62 -21.51 -16.13
C THR A 91 8.86 -20.79 -16.62
N ARG A 92 9.61 -20.12 -15.72
CA ARG A 92 10.85 -19.41 -16.05
C ARG A 92 11.97 -19.78 -15.08
N PRO A 93 12.66 -20.92 -15.28
CA PRO A 93 13.67 -21.39 -14.35
C PRO A 93 14.91 -20.51 -14.21
N LYS A 94 15.18 -19.58 -15.14
CA LYS A 94 16.31 -18.64 -15.10
C LYS A 94 15.87 -17.16 -15.07
N HIS A 95 14.68 -16.89 -14.54
CA HIS A 95 14.07 -15.55 -14.54
C HIS A 95 14.92 -14.43 -13.93
N TRP A 96 15.88 -14.74 -13.05
CA TRP A 96 16.82 -13.76 -12.49
C TRP A 96 17.93 -13.33 -13.46
N LEU A 97 18.25 -14.16 -14.46
CA LEU A 97 19.17 -13.81 -15.56
C LEU A 97 18.43 -13.10 -16.70
N GLU A 98 17.15 -13.41 -16.85
CA GLU A 98 16.26 -12.86 -17.87
C GLU A 98 15.37 -11.77 -17.28
N PHE A 99 15.93 -10.60 -17.02
CA PHE A 99 15.18 -9.50 -16.43
C PHE A 99 13.97 -9.12 -17.29
N ALA A 100 12.78 -9.40 -16.77
CA ALA A 100 11.50 -9.03 -17.35
C ALA A 100 10.63 -8.41 -16.25
N PRO A 101 10.48 -7.08 -16.20
CA PRO A 101 9.77 -6.42 -15.11
C PRO A 101 8.32 -6.88 -15.08
N PHE A 102 7.82 -7.19 -13.88
CA PHE A 102 6.44 -7.63 -13.64
C PHE A 102 6.01 -8.86 -14.46
N ARG A 103 6.98 -9.73 -14.80
CA ARG A 103 6.71 -11.01 -15.46
C ARG A 103 6.92 -12.16 -14.50
N MET A 104 5.83 -12.86 -14.19
CA MET A 104 5.85 -13.96 -13.23
C MET A 104 6.74 -15.11 -13.71
N ALA A 105 7.31 -15.86 -12.76
CA ALA A 105 8.23 -16.95 -13.03
C ALA A 105 7.61 -18.35 -12.90
N HIS A 106 6.38 -18.43 -12.40
CA HIS A 106 5.65 -19.68 -12.16
C HIS A 106 4.15 -19.45 -12.33
N THR A 107 3.39 -20.54 -12.45
CA THR A 107 1.92 -20.51 -12.51
C THR A 107 1.34 -20.76 -11.10
N PRO A 108 0.55 -19.84 -10.53
CA PRO A 108 -0.22 -20.07 -9.29
C PRO A 108 -1.21 -21.23 -9.41
N LEU A 109 -1.74 -21.71 -8.27
CA LEU A 109 -2.72 -22.81 -8.30
C LEU A 109 -4.10 -22.36 -8.78
N HIS A 110 -4.52 -21.13 -8.44
CA HIS A 110 -5.89 -20.66 -8.66
C HIS A 110 -5.99 -19.41 -9.53
N MET A 111 -4.90 -19.01 -10.17
CA MET A 111 -4.86 -17.91 -11.13
C MET A 111 -3.84 -18.20 -12.23
N THR A 112 -4.12 -17.67 -13.40
CA THR A 112 -3.18 -17.58 -14.51
C THR A 112 -2.19 -16.43 -14.30
N ILE A 113 -1.04 -16.48 -14.99
CA ILE A 113 -0.04 -15.40 -14.96
C ILE A 113 -0.66 -14.04 -15.38
N PRO A 114 -1.45 -13.94 -16.47
CA PRO A 114 -2.10 -12.68 -16.84
C PRO A 114 -3.05 -12.14 -15.78
N GLU A 115 -3.83 -13.00 -15.11
CA GLU A 115 -4.73 -12.57 -14.03
C GLU A 115 -3.95 -11.93 -12.88
N VAL A 116 -2.83 -12.52 -12.45
CA VAL A 116 -1.97 -11.92 -11.41
C VAL A 116 -1.46 -10.54 -11.86
N GLN A 117 -1.03 -10.40 -13.11
CA GLN A 117 -0.56 -9.12 -13.64
C GLN A 117 -1.67 -8.07 -13.66
N ASP A 118 -2.91 -8.46 -13.96
CA ASP A 118 -4.07 -7.59 -13.94
C ASP A 118 -4.42 -7.16 -12.51
N GLU A 119 -4.36 -8.07 -11.53
CA GLU A 119 -4.56 -7.75 -10.11
C GLU A 119 -3.51 -6.77 -9.57
N VAL A 120 -2.24 -6.98 -9.91
CA VAL A 120 -1.16 -6.05 -9.54
C VAL A 120 -1.42 -4.67 -10.19
N ARG A 121 -1.77 -4.63 -11.48
CA ARG A 121 -2.07 -3.37 -12.19
C ARG A 121 -3.27 -2.66 -11.58
N TYR A 122 -4.32 -3.41 -11.23
CA TYR A 122 -5.51 -2.92 -10.56
C TYR A 122 -5.15 -2.27 -9.23
N ALA A 123 -4.38 -2.96 -8.39
CA ALA A 123 -4.00 -2.48 -7.07
C ALA A 123 -3.19 -1.18 -7.12
N TRP A 124 -2.19 -1.09 -8.01
CA TRP A 124 -1.42 0.14 -8.23
C TRP A 124 -2.26 1.28 -8.77
N THR A 125 -3.11 1.01 -9.76
CA THR A 125 -3.92 2.04 -10.44
C THR A 125 -4.89 2.70 -9.45
N ASN A 126 -5.55 1.89 -8.64
CA ASN A 126 -6.58 2.34 -7.71
C ASN A 126 -5.99 2.97 -6.45
N SER A 127 -4.88 2.44 -5.93
CA SER A 127 -4.21 3.00 -4.74
C SER A 127 -3.72 4.42 -4.97
N TYR A 128 -3.26 4.74 -6.18
CA TYR A 128 -2.73 6.06 -6.52
C TYR A 128 -3.61 6.80 -7.54
N SER A 129 -4.92 6.52 -7.54
CA SER A 129 -5.90 7.31 -8.30
C SER A 129 -6.09 8.69 -7.67
N PRO A 130 -6.53 9.73 -8.42
CA PRO A 130 -6.80 11.04 -7.83
C PRO A 130 -7.78 10.99 -6.66
N ALA A 131 -8.82 10.15 -6.75
CA ALA A 131 -9.78 9.95 -5.66
C ALA A 131 -9.15 9.28 -4.42
N ALA A 132 -8.24 8.32 -4.61
CA ALA A 132 -7.50 7.72 -3.49
C ALA A 132 -6.53 8.72 -2.84
N THR A 133 -5.87 9.56 -3.63
CA THR A 133 -5.01 10.64 -3.13
C THR A 133 -5.82 11.68 -2.35
N GLU A 134 -6.98 12.10 -2.86
CA GLU A 134 -7.86 13.04 -2.16
C GLU A 134 -8.36 12.45 -0.83
N ARG A 135 -8.79 11.19 -0.81
CA ARG A 135 -9.16 10.49 0.43
C ARG A 135 -8.02 10.44 1.44
N ALA A 136 -6.82 10.08 0.99
CA ALA A 136 -5.65 10.02 1.86
C ALA A 136 -5.33 11.39 2.48
N LEU A 137 -5.41 12.47 1.69
CA LEU A 137 -5.16 13.84 2.18
C LEU A 137 -6.29 14.36 3.07
N ASN A 138 -7.55 13.97 2.81
CA ASN A 138 -8.66 14.30 3.70
C ASN A 138 -8.51 13.65 5.08
N ALA A 139 -8.00 12.41 5.15
CA ALA A 139 -7.77 11.71 6.42
C ALA A 139 -6.67 12.35 7.29
N ILE A 140 -5.82 13.22 6.71
CA ILE A 140 -4.80 13.98 7.44
C ILE A 140 -5.01 15.49 7.29
N ALA A 141 -6.26 15.93 7.08
CA ALA A 141 -6.56 17.35 6.85
C ALA A 141 -6.11 18.25 8.01
N ASP A 142 -6.28 17.75 9.25
CA ASP A 142 -5.92 18.45 10.48
C ASP A 142 -4.42 18.40 10.82
N GLU A 143 -3.64 17.60 10.07
CA GLU A 143 -2.21 17.51 10.28
C GLU A 143 -1.48 18.71 9.64
N PRO A 144 -0.28 19.06 10.15
CA PRO A 144 0.50 20.15 9.58
C PRO A 144 0.79 20.02 8.08
N VAL A 145 0.90 21.18 7.43
CA VAL A 145 1.11 21.28 5.99
C VAL A 145 2.33 20.51 5.48
N PRO A 146 3.49 20.49 6.16
CA PRO A 146 4.65 19.71 5.69
C PRO A 146 4.35 18.22 5.52
N TYR A 147 3.54 17.62 6.40
CA TYR A 147 3.15 16.21 6.27
C TYR A 147 2.19 15.97 5.11
N LYS A 148 1.24 16.90 4.88
CA LYS A 148 0.35 16.86 3.71
C LYS A 148 1.14 16.96 2.40
N ILE A 149 2.11 17.87 2.33
CA ILE A 149 3.02 18.01 1.18
C ILE A 149 3.83 16.73 0.96
N SER A 150 4.47 16.23 2.02
CA SER A 150 5.28 15.01 1.96
C SER A 150 4.45 13.83 1.46
N HIS A 151 3.28 13.59 2.04
CA HIS A 151 2.40 12.49 1.64
C HIS A 151 1.92 12.65 0.19
N MET A 152 1.51 13.85 -0.21
CA MET A 152 1.11 14.16 -1.59
C MET A 152 2.25 13.87 -2.58
N ALA A 153 3.44 14.41 -2.31
CA ALA A 153 4.62 14.20 -3.14
C ALA A 153 4.94 12.71 -3.28
N SER A 154 4.98 11.96 -2.16
CA SER A 154 5.19 10.51 -2.17
C SER A 154 4.17 9.79 -3.06
N ARG A 155 2.87 10.09 -2.93
CA ARG A 155 1.83 9.45 -3.77
C ARG A 155 2.01 9.75 -5.26
N LEU A 156 2.42 10.96 -5.62
CA LEU A 156 2.73 11.31 -7.01
C LEU A 156 3.97 10.55 -7.52
N PHE A 157 5.01 10.42 -6.70
CA PHE A 157 6.21 9.65 -7.04
C PHE A 157 5.92 8.16 -7.22
N PHE A 158 5.20 7.52 -6.29
CA PHE A 158 4.83 6.10 -6.42
C PHE A 158 4.00 5.83 -7.67
N ARG A 159 3.10 6.75 -8.04
CA ARG A 159 2.38 6.68 -9.32
C ARG A 159 3.30 6.89 -10.53
N GLY A 160 4.30 7.75 -10.42
CA GLY A 160 5.24 8.05 -11.51
C GLY A 160 6.22 6.91 -11.78
N ILE A 161 6.76 6.30 -10.72
CA ILE A 161 7.73 5.19 -10.79
C ILE A 161 7.06 3.93 -11.35
N TYR A 162 5.85 3.61 -10.89
CA TYR A 162 5.19 2.35 -11.29
C TYR A 162 4.52 2.41 -12.68
N PHE A 163 4.17 3.59 -13.16
CA PHE A 163 3.66 3.78 -14.52
C PHE A 163 4.64 4.60 -15.38
N PRO A 164 5.85 4.07 -15.65
CA PRO A 164 6.98 4.82 -16.22
C PRO A 164 6.82 4.99 -17.73
N LYS A 165 5.83 5.78 -18.16
CA LYS A 165 5.71 6.33 -19.52
C LYS A 165 5.06 7.72 -19.49
N LYS A 166 5.55 8.61 -18.62
CA LYS A 166 4.97 9.95 -18.49
C LYS A 166 5.93 11.01 -18.98
N GLY A 167 5.75 11.43 -20.23
CA GLY A 167 6.31 12.70 -20.71
C GLY A 167 5.77 13.89 -19.90
N ALA A 168 6.37 15.07 -20.06
CA ALA A 168 6.03 16.28 -19.29
C ALA A 168 4.51 16.57 -19.25
N TRP A 169 3.81 16.34 -20.37
CA TRP A 169 2.35 16.47 -20.47
C TRP A 169 1.55 15.57 -19.51
N GLN A 170 2.01 14.35 -19.27
CA GLN A 170 1.33 13.44 -18.33
C GLN A 170 1.57 13.83 -16.87
N TRP A 171 2.70 14.48 -16.57
CA TRP A 171 2.94 15.11 -15.27
C TRP A 171 2.06 16.33 -15.07
N ILE A 172 1.93 17.20 -16.07
CA ILE A 172 1.00 18.34 -16.04
C ILE A 172 -0.44 17.85 -15.85
N LYS A 173 -0.86 16.82 -16.61
CA LYS A 173 -2.18 16.20 -16.45
C LYS A 173 -2.37 15.62 -15.05
N LEU A 174 -1.35 14.98 -14.48
CA LEU A 174 -1.42 14.42 -13.13
C LEU A 174 -1.56 15.51 -12.06
N ILE A 175 -0.82 16.61 -12.18
CA ILE A 175 -0.95 17.79 -11.32
C ILE A 175 -2.37 18.35 -11.45
N GLY A 176 -2.86 18.53 -12.68
CA GLY A 176 -4.22 19.00 -12.96
C GLY A 176 -5.31 18.08 -12.38
N GLN A 177 -5.14 16.77 -12.45
CA GLN A 177 -6.06 15.78 -11.85
C GLN A 177 -6.12 15.88 -10.33
N ASN A 178 -5.06 16.39 -9.69
CA ASN A 178 -4.99 16.59 -8.24
C ASN A 178 -5.06 18.09 -7.86
N ARG A 179 -5.62 18.95 -8.73
CA ARG A 179 -5.68 20.41 -8.50
C ARG A 179 -6.37 20.80 -7.20
N ARG A 180 -7.41 20.07 -6.78
CA ARG A 180 -8.18 20.34 -5.55
C ARG A 180 -7.31 20.20 -4.29
N PRO A 181 -6.71 19.02 -4.02
CA PRO A 181 -5.82 18.89 -2.87
C PRO A 181 -4.60 19.81 -2.94
N ILE A 182 -4.04 20.05 -4.14
CA ILE A 182 -2.90 20.97 -4.31
C ILE A 182 -3.27 22.39 -3.90
N PHE A 183 -4.38 22.93 -4.42
CA PHE A 183 -4.83 24.28 -4.08
C PHE A 183 -5.14 24.41 -2.59
N ARG A 184 -5.74 23.38 -1.99
CA ARG A 184 -6.01 23.34 -0.54
C ARG A 184 -4.72 23.45 0.26
N ILE A 185 -3.73 22.61 -0.04
CA ILE A 185 -2.43 22.61 0.64
C ILE A 185 -1.75 23.98 0.47
N ILE A 186 -1.76 24.56 -0.74
CA ILE A 186 -1.20 25.89 -0.99
C ILE A 186 -1.86 26.95 -0.09
N ARG A 187 -3.19 26.93 0.04
CA ARG A 187 -3.91 27.86 0.92
C ARG A 187 -3.52 27.67 2.39
N GLU A 188 -3.45 26.42 2.83
CA GLU A 188 -3.10 26.07 4.20
C GLU A 188 -1.65 26.38 4.55
N SER A 189 -0.72 26.39 3.59
CA SER A 189 0.68 26.80 3.80
C SER A 189 0.80 28.20 4.41
N PHE A 190 -0.16 29.08 4.18
CA PHE A 190 -0.17 30.44 4.74
C PHE A 190 -0.71 30.51 6.18
N THR A 191 -1.32 29.44 6.71
CA THR A 191 -2.00 29.45 8.01
C THR A 191 -1.63 28.29 8.95
N GLN A 192 -1.12 27.17 8.44
CA GLN A 192 -0.94 25.90 9.17
C GLN A 192 0.45 25.26 8.93
N TRP A 193 1.48 26.09 8.79
CA TRP A 193 2.84 25.63 8.45
C TRP A 193 3.55 24.86 9.57
N HIS A 194 3.17 25.06 10.85
CA HIS A 194 3.85 24.55 12.05
C HIS A 194 4.29 23.08 11.90
N GLY A 195 5.57 22.85 11.59
CA GLY A 195 6.11 21.54 11.16
C GLY A 195 5.74 20.38 12.08
N THR A 196 6.53 20.15 13.13
CA THR A 196 6.19 19.22 14.22
C THR A 196 5.28 19.93 15.22
N ALA A 197 4.09 19.39 15.49
CA ALA A 197 3.26 19.87 16.59
C ALA A 197 3.98 19.66 17.94
N ASP A 198 3.91 20.63 18.85
CA ASP A 198 4.33 20.45 20.24
C ASP A 198 3.57 19.26 20.85
N ALA A 199 4.33 18.26 21.34
CA ALA A 199 3.78 17.06 21.97
C ALA A 199 2.85 17.36 23.16
N ALA A 200 2.94 18.57 23.74
CA ALA A 200 2.13 19.02 24.86
C ALA A 200 0.64 19.26 24.53
N GLY A 201 0.29 19.57 23.27
CA GLY A 201 -1.08 19.94 22.91
C GLY A 201 -2.06 18.78 22.66
N ARG A 202 -1.57 17.55 22.50
CA ARG A 202 -2.40 16.39 22.08
C ARG A 202 -2.86 15.48 23.23
N GLN A 203 -2.32 15.60 24.44
CA GLN A 203 -2.75 14.77 25.58
C GLN A 203 -4.17 15.11 26.09
N SER A 204 -4.76 16.23 25.68
CA SER A 204 -6.11 16.66 26.11
C SER A 204 -7.27 16.04 25.34
N ARG A 205 -7.02 15.16 24.36
CA ARG A 205 -8.08 14.47 23.60
C ARG A 205 -8.08 12.96 23.88
N THR A 206 -8.27 12.61 25.15
CA THR A 206 -8.81 11.30 25.51
C THR A 206 -10.33 11.43 25.54
N PRO A 207 -11.11 10.58 24.86
CA PRO A 207 -12.54 10.51 25.14
C PRO A 207 -12.69 10.03 26.58
N GLU A 208 -13.38 10.80 27.42
CA GLU A 208 -13.88 10.31 28.71
C GLU A 208 -14.65 9.01 28.46
N LEU A 209 -14.05 7.89 28.86
CA LEU A 209 -14.79 6.67 29.08
C LEU A 209 -15.67 6.94 30.29
N SER A 210 -16.96 7.20 30.04
CA SER A 210 -17.96 7.22 31.10
C SER A 210 -18.04 5.83 31.72
N GLU A 211 -17.35 5.65 32.84
CA GLU A 211 -17.67 4.61 33.81
C GLU A 211 -19.12 4.85 34.26
N SER A 212 -20.03 4.01 33.79
CA SER A 212 -21.28 3.75 34.52
C SER A 212 -21.19 2.33 35.06
N ALA A 213 -20.60 2.23 36.24
CA ALA A 213 -20.71 1.08 37.11
C ALA A 213 -21.69 1.43 38.22
N GLY A 214 -22.72 0.57 38.39
CA GLY A 214 -23.41 0.31 39.65
C GLY A 214 -24.36 1.38 40.18
N ASP A 215 -25.65 1.10 40.10
CA ASP A 215 -26.45 0.72 41.27
C ASP A 215 -27.50 -0.33 40.86
#